data_AF-A0A7V6DBU1-F1
#
_entry.id   AF-A0A7V6DBU1-F1
#
_cell.length_a   1.000
_cell.length_b   1.000
_cell.length_c   1.000
_cell.angle_alpha   90.00
_cell.angle_beta   90.00
_cell.angle_gamma   90.00
#
_symmetry.space_group_name_H-M   'P 1'
#
loop_
_entity.id
_entity.type
_entity.pdbx_description
1 polymer ?
#
loop_
_entity_poly.entity_id
_entity_poly.type
_entity_poly.pdbx_seq_one_letter_code
_entity_poly.pdbx_strand_id
1 'polypeptide(L)'
;VYGTPSYYVQQLFSRYRGTRVLPLQLHAPGISITEPRGAIGVGTWSTQAEYRDIRVEQDGRTLFAADFTQGATGWRVVRGDWQVVDGSYRQTSGQTDCRAVAGDPSWTDYTLTLRARKLGGAEGFLILFRVRDNDNWYWWNLGGWGNSRHAVEKSVGGGKSIVSDEVRGSIETGRWYDIRIEVRGNRIRCYLDGQLVHDFEDKPISALYAVASRHERTREVILKVVNVSDRDIETEVRLPGARALQPTGKAVTLTGDSPDAENSFEQPRRIAPVEKTLQGVASSFRYTFPRYSVTVLVLKEGR
;
A
#
# COMPACT_ATOMS: atom_id res chain seq x y z
N VAL A 1 0.63 24.43 1.91
CA VAL A 1 0.49 23.50 3.06
C VAL A 1 1.28 24.08 4.22
N TYR A 2 0.68 24.21 5.40
CA TYR A 2 1.30 24.82 6.59
C TYR A 2 1.38 23.76 7.69
N GLY A 3 2.56 23.52 8.28
CA GLY A 3 2.74 22.57 9.38
C GLY A 3 2.15 21.19 9.10
N THR A 4 2.73 20.41 8.18
CA THR A 4 2.17 19.11 7.77
C THR A 4 1.99 18.13 8.94
N PRO A 5 1.04 17.18 8.86
CA PRO A 5 0.96 16.05 9.78
C PRO A 5 2.33 15.36 9.95
N SER A 6 3.06 15.17 8.84
CA SER A 6 4.43 14.62 8.83
C SER A 6 5.43 15.45 9.64
N TYR A 7 5.36 16.78 9.59
CA TYR A 7 6.18 17.66 10.44
C TYR A 7 5.87 17.43 11.93
N TYR A 8 4.59 17.40 12.30
CA TYR A 8 4.19 17.18 13.69
C TYR A 8 4.57 15.79 14.20
N VAL A 9 4.45 14.74 13.37
CA VAL A 9 4.89 13.40 13.73
C VAL A 9 6.40 13.37 14.01
N GLN A 10 7.22 13.99 13.16
CA GLN A 10 8.67 14.10 13.40
C GLN A 10 8.98 14.87 14.69
N GLN A 11 8.27 15.98 14.95
CA GLN A 11 8.41 16.74 16.18
C GLN A 11 8.05 15.90 17.42
N LEU A 12 6.94 15.16 17.39
CA LEU A 12 6.53 14.27 18.48
C LEU A 12 7.58 13.19 18.73
N PHE A 13 8.09 12.55 17.68
CA PHE A 13 9.08 11.49 17.81
C PHE A 13 10.41 12.00 18.38
N SER A 14 10.82 13.21 18.01
CA SER A 14 12.00 13.89 18.55
C SER A 14 11.82 14.30 20.01
N ARG A 15 10.69 14.94 20.35
CA ARG A 15 10.39 15.43 21.70
C ARG A 15 10.20 14.29 22.71
N TYR A 16 9.57 13.19 22.30
CA TYR A 16 9.28 12.04 23.15
C TYR A 16 10.26 10.89 22.89
N ARG A 17 11.55 11.16 23.06
CA ARG A 17 12.61 10.16 22.87
C ARG A 17 12.97 9.50 24.21
N GLY A 18 12.83 8.18 24.30
CA GLY A 18 13.37 7.41 25.42
C GLY A 18 14.89 7.23 25.32
N THR A 19 15.52 6.90 26.45
CA THR A 19 16.95 6.55 26.53
C THR A 19 17.21 5.07 26.29
N ARG A 20 16.18 4.22 26.48
CA ARG A 20 16.27 2.77 26.27
C ARG A 20 14.99 2.23 25.61
N VAL A 21 15.13 1.43 24.56
CA VAL A 21 14.00 0.71 23.95
C VAL A 21 13.56 -0.43 24.87
N LEU A 22 12.25 -0.63 24.99
CA LEU A 22 11.67 -1.71 25.77
C LEU A 22 11.18 -2.83 24.85
N PRO A 23 11.23 -4.11 25.28
CA PRO A 23 10.59 -5.19 24.55
C PRO A 23 9.07 -4.93 24.48
N LEU A 24 8.48 -5.24 23.33
CA LEU A 24 7.07 -5.01 23.05
C LEU A 24 6.49 -6.24 22.34
N GLN A 25 5.30 -6.65 22.78
CA GLN A 25 4.42 -7.55 22.04
C GLN A 25 3.16 -6.78 21.68
N LEU A 26 2.73 -6.89 20.43
CA LEU A 26 1.54 -6.23 19.92
C LEU A 26 0.64 -7.26 19.24
N HIS A 27 -0.59 -7.35 19.71
CA HIS A 27 -1.66 -8.09 19.06
C HIS A 27 -2.68 -7.07 18.60
N ALA A 28 -2.80 -6.91 17.28
CA ALA A 28 -3.72 -5.98 16.67
C ALA A 28 -4.48 -6.68 15.54
N PRO A 29 -5.73 -6.27 15.25
CA PRO A 29 -6.49 -6.87 14.17
C PRO A 29 -5.78 -6.64 12.84
N GLY A 30 -5.82 -7.65 11.97
CA GLY A 30 -5.46 -7.47 10.57
C GLY A 30 -6.49 -6.58 9.88
N ILE A 31 -6.03 -5.64 9.07
CA ILE A 31 -6.86 -4.83 8.19
C ILE A 31 -6.37 -4.97 6.75
N SER A 32 -7.31 -5.07 5.83
CA SER A 32 -7.04 -4.91 4.41
C SER A 32 -7.25 -3.45 4.06
N ILE A 33 -6.15 -2.72 3.87
CA ILE A 33 -6.18 -1.33 3.37
C ILE A 33 -6.48 -1.26 1.87
N THR A 34 -6.40 -2.41 1.19
CA THR A 34 -6.79 -2.60 -0.20
C THR A 34 -8.07 -3.42 -0.26
N GLU A 35 -9.04 -2.90 -0.99
CA GLU A 35 -10.23 -3.68 -1.35
C GLU A 35 -9.86 -4.54 -2.57
N PRO A 36 -10.20 -5.83 -2.59
CA PRO A 36 -9.82 -6.76 -3.66
C PRO A 36 -10.66 -6.56 -4.92
N ARG A 37 -10.71 -5.33 -5.44
CA ARG A 37 -11.46 -4.95 -6.64
C ARG A 37 -10.67 -3.97 -7.51
N GLY A 38 -11.05 -3.87 -8.77
CA GLY A 38 -10.63 -2.82 -9.68
C GLY A 38 -10.49 -3.29 -11.12
N ALA A 39 -10.36 -2.30 -11.99
CA ALA A 39 -10.17 -2.44 -13.41
C ALA A 39 -8.80 -3.05 -13.75
N ILE A 40 -8.48 -3.12 -15.04
CA ILE A 40 -7.20 -3.62 -15.56
C ILE A 40 -6.39 -2.52 -16.21
N GLY A 41 -5.14 -2.81 -16.54
CA GLY A 41 -4.32 -1.93 -17.35
C GLY A 41 -3.03 -2.59 -17.81
N VAL A 42 -2.28 -1.84 -18.59
CA VAL A 42 -0.96 -2.21 -19.08
C VAL A 42 -0.01 -1.05 -18.87
N GLY A 43 1.28 -1.33 -18.72
CA GLY A 43 2.25 -0.29 -18.44
C GLY A 43 3.70 -0.70 -18.67
N THR A 44 4.59 0.28 -18.66
CA THR A 44 6.02 0.02 -18.80
C THR A 44 6.81 0.89 -17.82
N TRP A 45 8.04 0.45 -17.52
CA TRP A 45 9.01 1.20 -16.75
C TRP A 45 10.34 1.23 -17.51
N SER A 46 10.74 2.40 -18.01
CA SER A 46 11.96 2.53 -18.83
C SER A 46 12.05 1.52 -19.99
N THR A 47 10.90 1.18 -20.57
CA THR A 47 10.71 0.10 -21.53
C THR A 47 9.63 0.47 -22.55
N GLN A 48 9.79 -0.01 -23.78
CA GLN A 48 8.76 0.02 -24.82
C GLN A 48 8.19 -1.37 -24.98
N ALA A 49 6.87 -1.48 -25.06
CA ALA A 49 6.19 -2.75 -25.20
C ALA A 49 4.86 -2.59 -25.94
N GLU A 50 4.33 -3.70 -26.42
CA GLU A 50 3.01 -3.76 -27.01
C GLU A 50 2.19 -4.92 -26.46
N TYR A 51 0.88 -4.69 -26.43
CA TYR A 51 -0.11 -5.56 -25.80
C TYR A 51 -1.24 -5.85 -26.77
N ARG A 52 -1.75 -7.08 -26.74
CA ARG A 52 -2.90 -7.50 -27.55
C ARG A 52 -3.64 -8.65 -26.89
N ASP A 53 -4.77 -9.02 -27.49
CA ASP A 53 -5.60 -10.15 -27.07
C ASP A 53 -6.01 -10.05 -25.59
N ILE A 54 -6.31 -8.82 -25.13
CA ILE A 54 -6.64 -8.57 -23.72
C ILE A 54 -8.07 -9.04 -23.47
N ARG A 55 -8.24 -9.90 -22.47
CA ARG A 55 -9.56 -10.42 -22.07
C ARG A 55 -9.66 -10.50 -20.56
N VAL A 56 -10.81 -10.10 -20.04
CA VAL A 56 -11.19 -10.25 -18.64
C VAL A 56 -12.41 -11.16 -18.57
N GLU A 57 -12.32 -12.22 -17.80
CA GLU A 57 -13.40 -13.18 -17.59
C GLU A 57 -13.73 -13.35 -16.12
N GLN A 58 -15.01 -13.51 -15.82
CA GLN A 58 -15.50 -13.88 -14.50
C GLN A 58 -16.56 -14.97 -14.69
N ASP A 59 -16.37 -16.11 -14.02
CA ASP A 59 -17.32 -17.24 -14.01
C ASP A 59 -17.79 -17.68 -15.41
N GLY A 60 -16.87 -17.74 -16.37
CA GLY A 60 -17.13 -18.13 -17.77
C GLY A 60 -17.75 -17.03 -18.63
N ARG A 61 -18.02 -15.84 -18.08
CA ARG A 61 -18.50 -14.67 -18.81
C ARG A 61 -17.34 -13.72 -19.11
N THR A 62 -17.22 -13.29 -20.37
CA THR A 62 -16.34 -12.18 -20.74
C THR A 62 -16.90 -10.87 -20.18
N LEU A 63 -16.14 -10.21 -19.31
CA LEU A 63 -16.44 -8.86 -18.80
C LEU A 63 -15.90 -7.79 -19.74
N PHE A 64 -14.75 -8.05 -20.36
CA PHE A 64 -14.06 -7.11 -21.24
C PHE A 64 -13.17 -7.85 -22.24
N ALA A 65 -13.06 -7.32 -23.45
CA ALA A 65 -12.13 -7.77 -24.46
C ALA A 65 -11.63 -6.58 -25.27
N ALA A 66 -10.35 -6.58 -25.64
CA ALA A 66 -9.74 -5.60 -26.53
C ALA A 66 -8.79 -6.30 -27.52
N ASP A 67 -9.18 -6.27 -28.80
CA ASP A 67 -8.37 -6.69 -29.95
C ASP A 67 -7.77 -5.49 -30.71
N PHE A 68 -8.11 -4.27 -30.27
CA PHE A 68 -7.69 -2.99 -30.82
C PHE A 68 -8.00 -2.77 -32.31
N THR A 69 -8.86 -3.58 -32.93
CA THR A 69 -9.24 -3.44 -34.34
C THR A 69 -10.02 -2.14 -34.61
N GLN A 70 -10.72 -1.63 -33.59
CA GLN A 70 -11.47 -0.37 -33.62
C GLN A 70 -10.79 0.74 -32.79
N GLY A 71 -9.48 0.63 -32.58
CA GLY A 71 -8.71 1.55 -31.74
C GLY A 71 -8.79 1.23 -30.24
N ALA A 72 -8.40 2.19 -29.40
CA ALA A 72 -8.30 2.04 -27.95
C ALA A 72 -9.47 2.69 -27.19
N THR A 73 -10.67 2.66 -27.75
CA THR A 73 -11.87 3.18 -27.08
C THR A 73 -12.06 2.51 -25.70
N GLY A 74 -12.33 3.32 -24.67
CA GLY A 74 -12.46 2.85 -23.29
C GLY A 74 -11.14 2.74 -22.51
N TRP A 75 -10.00 3.01 -23.15
CA TRP A 75 -8.71 3.14 -22.49
C TRP A 75 -8.44 4.58 -22.09
N ARG A 76 -7.98 4.77 -20.86
CA ARG A 76 -7.49 6.04 -20.35
C ARG A 76 -5.97 5.98 -20.19
N VAL A 77 -5.27 6.86 -20.89
CA VAL A 77 -3.84 7.07 -20.70
C VAL A 77 -3.61 7.82 -19.39
N VAL A 78 -2.80 7.26 -18.51
CA VAL A 78 -2.31 7.95 -17.30
C VAL A 78 -0.98 8.62 -17.59
N ARG A 79 -0.07 7.90 -18.26
CA ARG A 79 1.26 8.40 -18.63
C ARG A 79 1.86 7.60 -19.78
N GLY A 80 2.69 8.26 -20.58
CA GLY A 80 3.45 7.67 -21.69
C GLY A 80 2.79 7.90 -23.04
N ASP A 81 3.50 7.50 -24.08
CA ASP A 81 3.07 7.65 -25.47
C ASP A 81 2.43 6.34 -25.92
N TRP A 82 1.11 6.34 -26.08
CA TRP A 82 0.31 5.15 -26.39
C TRP A 82 -0.41 5.30 -27.72
N GLN A 83 -0.34 4.26 -28.55
CA GLN A 83 -1.01 4.23 -29.84
C GLN A 83 -1.37 2.81 -30.24
N VAL A 84 -2.44 2.67 -31.01
CA VAL A 84 -2.79 1.38 -31.63
C VAL A 84 -2.02 1.23 -32.93
N VAL A 85 -1.26 0.15 -33.06
CA VAL A 85 -0.47 -0.19 -34.24
C VAL A 85 -0.61 -1.68 -34.50
N ASP A 86 -1.02 -2.06 -35.72
CA ASP A 86 -1.13 -3.46 -36.17
C ASP A 86 -1.91 -4.37 -35.19
N GLY A 87 -3.07 -3.90 -34.71
CA GLY A 87 -3.91 -4.63 -33.76
C GLY A 87 -3.31 -4.78 -32.35
N SER A 88 -2.27 -4.00 -32.02
CA SER A 88 -1.63 -3.98 -30.71
C SER A 88 -1.67 -2.58 -30.12
N TYR A 89 -1.84 -2.47 -28.81
CA TYR A 89 -1.70 -1.22 -28.09
C TYR A 89 -0.25 -1.06 -27.64
N ARG A 90 0.45 -0.11 -28.24
CA ARG A 90 1.89 0.07 -28.15
C ARG A 90 2.22 1.29 -27.31
N GLN A 91 3.09 1.09 -26.32
CA GLN A 91 3.76 2.14 -25.60
C GLN A 91 5.16 2.35 -26.23
N THR A 92 5.53 3.61 -26.51
CA THR A 92 6.83 3.92 -27.17
C THR A 92 7.77 4.82 -26.36
N SER A 93 7.34 5.35 -25.22
CA SER A 93 8.16 6.24 -24.41
C SER A 93 9.24 5.49 -23.61
N GLY A 94 10.38 6.12 -23.35
CA GLY A 94 11.41 5.63 -22.41
C GLY A 94 11.17 6.03 -20.95
N GLN A 95 10.04 6.67 -20.65
CA GLN A 95 9.69 7.14 -19.31
C GLN A 95 9.39 5.99 -18.32
N THR A 96 9.38 6.34 -17.04
CA THR A 96 8.93 5.45 -15.96
C THR A 96 7.45 5.64 -15.66
N ASP A 97 6.83 4.61 -15.06
CA ASP A 97 5.42 4.62 -14.66
C ASP A 97 4.46 4.95 -15.81
N CYS A 98 4.77 4.52 -17.04
CA CYS A 98 3.85 4.65 -18.16
C CYS A 98 2.70 3.66 -17.99
N ARG A 99 1.46 4.15 -17.99
CA ARG A 99 0.28 3.34 -17.71
C ARG A 99 -0.89 3.75 -18.60
N ALA A 100 -1.65 2.76 -19.05
CA ALA A 100 -2.97 2.93 -19.61
C ALA A 100 -3.92 1.92 -18.95
N VAL A 101 -5.14 2.35 -18.65
CA VAL A 101 -6.12 1.58 -17.85
C VAL A 101 -7.46 1.51 -18.56
N ALA A 102 -8.19 0.40 -18.38
CA ALA A 102 -9.50 0.18 -18.97
C ALA A 102 -10.33 -0.77 -18.11
N GLY A 103 -11.65 -0.74 -18.29
CA GLY A 103 -12.59 -1.58 -17.56
C GLY A 103 -13.23 -0.89 -16.36
N ASP A 104 -13.85 -1.69 -15.50
CA ASP A 104 -14.69 -1.20 -14.41
C ASP A 104 -13.98 -1.36 -13.04
N PRO A 105 -13.84 -0.28 -12.25
CA PRO A 105 -13.21 -0.33 -10.92
C PRO A 105 -14.03 -1.13 -9.88
N SER A 106 -15.25 -1.57 -10.21
CA SER A 106 -16.09 -2.40 -9.35
C SER A 106 -15.81 -3.91 -9.46
N TRP A 107 -15.08 -4.38 -10.49
CA TRP A 107 -14.80 -5.81 -10.67
C TRP A 107 -13.98 -6.39 -9.51
N THR A 108 -14.37 -7.53 -8.97
CA THR A 108 -13.70 -8.16 -7.82
C THR A 108 -12.80 -9.32 -8.24
N ASP A 109 -13.44 -10.41 -8.62
CA ASP A 109 -12.83 -11.70 -8.93
C ASP A 109 -12.89 -11.94 -10.43
N TYR A 110 -11.72 -12.05 -11.07
CA TYR A 110 -11.63 -12.25 -12.51
C TYR A 110 -10.32 -12.90 -12.93
N THR A 111 -10.31 -13.40 -14.15
CA THR A 111 -9.12 -13.87 -14.85
C THR A 111 -8.81 -12.87 -15.95
N LEU A 112 -7.63 -12.25 -15.89
CA LEU A 112 -7.08 -11.39 -16.94
C LEU A 112 -6.11 -12.22 -17.77
N THR A 113 -6.32 -12.27 -19.07
CA THR A 113 -5.37 -12.85 -20.04
C THR A 113 -4.99 -11.83 -21.08
N LEU A 114 -3.73 -11.84 -21.51
CA LEU A 114 -3.26 -11.02 -22.62
C LEU A 114 -1.95 -11.56 -23.20
N ARG A 115 -1.51 -10.99 -24.31
CA ARG A 115 -0.17 -11.18 -24.85
C ARG A 115 0.61 -9.87 -24.78
N ALA A 116 1.89 -9.96 -24.45
CA ALA A 116 2.78 -8.80 -24.46
C ALA A 116 4.12 -9.11 -25.15
N ARG A 117 4.71 -8.08 -25.76
CA ARG A 117 6.04 -8.16 -26.37
C ARG A 117 6.85 -6.92 -26.03
N LYS A 118 8.05 -7.13 -25.50
CA LYS A 118 9.04 -6.07 -25.29
C LYS A 118 9.64 -5.65 -26.63
N LEU A 119 9.72 -4.34 -26.87
CA LEU A 119 10.29 -3.74 -28.09
C LEU A 119 11.69 -3.15 -27.84
N GLY A 120 11.96 -2.64 -26.65
CA GLY A 120 13.22 -1.98 -26.30
C GLY A 120 13.25 -1.50 -24.85
N GLY A 121 14.39 -1.02 -24.37
CA GLY A 121 14.55 -0.50 -23.00
C GLY A 121 15.10 -1.51 -21.98
N ALA A 122 15.18 -1.07 -20.72
CA ALA A 122 15.98 -1.67 -19.66
C ALA A 122 15.24 -2.71 -18.80
N GLU A 123 13.91 -2.71 -18.80
CA GLU A 123 13.07 -3.66 -18.06
C GLU A 123 12.14 -4.41 -19.01
N GLY A 124 11.15 -5.13 -18.50
CA GLY A 124 10.06 -5.70 -19.29
C GLY A 124 8.77 -4.86 -19.19
N PHE A 125 7.64 -5.52 -19.00
CA PHE A 125 6.33 -4.88 -19.03
C PHE A 125 5.55 -5.08 -17.73
N LEU A 126 4.56 -4.22 -17.52
CA LEU A 126 3.74 -4.16 -16.32
C LEU A 126 2.31 -4.52 -16.70
N ILE A 127 1.71 -5.44 -15.96
CA ILE A 127 0.32 -5.83 -16.14
C ILE A 127 -0.46 -5.37 -14.92
N LEU A 128 -1.30 -4.36 -15.09
CA LEU A 128 -2.07 -3.80 -13.99
C LEU A 128 -3.38 -4.56 -13.79
N PHE A 129 -3.73 -4.76 -12.53
CA PHE A 129 -4.98 -5.35 -12.11
C PHE A 129 -5.42 -4.71 -10.79
N ARG A 130 -6.71 -4.86 -10.45
CA ARG A 130 -7.34 -4.20 -9.29
C ARG A 130 -7.07 -2.70 -9.26
N VAL A 131 -7.11 -2.06 -10.43
CA VAL A 131 -6.95 -0.61 -10.56
C VAL A 131 -8.23 0.06 -10.06
N ARG A 132 -8.16 0.71 -8.89
CA ARG A 132 -9.27 1.52 -8.36
C ARG A 132 -9.18 2.96 -8.85
N ASP A 133 -7.97 3.52 -8.82
CA ASP A 133 -7.67 4.89 -9.23
C ASP A 133 -6.18 5.03 -9.59
N ASN A 134 -5.66 6.25 -9.70
CA ASN A 134 -4.28 6.50 -10.10
C ASN A 134 -3.23 6.07 -9.06
N ASP A 135 -3.64 5.98 -7.79
CA ASP A 135 -2.80 5.81 -6.60
C ASP A 135 -3.04 4.47 -5.88
N ASN A 136 -4.05 3.72 -6.32
CA ASN A 136 -4.46 2.44 -5.75
C ASN A 136 -4.63 1.38 -6.84
N TRP A 137 -3.65 0.49 -6.96
CA TRP A 137 -3.62 -0.55 -7.99
C TRP A 137 -2.60 -1.64 -7.63
N TYR A 138 -2.65 -2.76 -8.36
CA TYR A 138 -1.59 -3.76 -8.38
C TYR A 138 -0.99 -3.82 -9.77
N TRP A 139 0.27 -4.19 -9.87
CA TRP A 139 0.82 -4.67 -11.12
C TRP A 139 1.65 -5.91 -10.92
N TRP A 140 1.71 -6.72 -11.96
CA TRP A 140 2.77 -7.71 -12.09
C TRP A 140 3.91 -7.08 -12.90
N ASN A 141 5.04 -6.86 -12.25
CA ASN A 141 6.25 -6.36 -12.86
C ASN A 141 7.05 -7.53 -13.44
N LEU A 142 7.02 -7.67 -14.77
CA LEU A 142 7.70 -8.73 -15.47
C LEU A 142 9.02 -8.21 -16.05
N GLY A 143 10.17 -8.69 -15.56
CA GLY A 143 11.47 -8.19 -16.01
C GLY A 143 11.80 -6.85 -15.35
N GLY A 144 11.43 -6.67 -14.08
CA GLY A 144 11.77 -5.49 -13.31
C GLY A 144 13.22 -5.49 -12.83
N TRP A 145 13.63 -4.38 -12.23
CA TRP A 145 14.96 -4.15 -11.66
C TRP A 145 16.08 -4.52 -12.63
N GLY A 146 16.03 -3.91 -13.81
CA GLY A 146 16.99 -4.15 -14.88
C GLY A 146 16.81 -5.52 -15.55
N ASN A 147 15.55 -5.95 -15.75
CA ASN A 147 15.23 -7.20 -16.43
C ASN A 147 15.79 -8.46 -15.76
N SER A 148 15.78 -8.49 -14.43
CA SER A 148 16.39 -9.55 -13.64
C SER A 148 15.41 -10.37 -12.78
N ARG A 149 14.19 -9.87 -12.57
CA ARG A 149 13.19 -10.55 -11.76
C ARG A 149 11.74 -10.17 -12.08
N HIS A 150 10.83 -10.99 -11.57
CA HIS A 150 9.40 -10.83 -11.59
C HIS A 150 8.89 -10.65 -10.16
N ALA A 151 7.99 -9.70 -9.95
CA ALA A 151 7.30 -9.53 -8.67
C ALA A 151 5.96 -8.83 -8.86
N VAL A 152 5.00 -9.10 -7.97
CA VAL A 152 3.78 -8.32 -7.86
C VAL A 152 4.01 -7.18 -6.88
N GLU A 153 3.71 -5.97 -7.31
CA GLU A 153 3.72 -4.78 -6.47
C GLU A 153 2.30 -4.23 -6.32
N LYS A 154 2.03 -3.58 -5.20
CA LYS A 154 0.82 -2.80 -5.00
C LYS A 154 1.15 -1.35 -4.67
N SER A 155 0.32 -0.45 -5.16
CA SER A 155 0.28 0.95 -4.77
C SER A 155 -0.91 1.21 -3.86
N VAL A 156 -0.67 1.87 -2.73
CA VAL A 156 -1.72 2.34 -1.81
C VAL A 156 -1.43 3.80 -1.47
N GLY A 157 -2.34 4.70 -1.82
CA GLY A 157 -2.13 6.15 -1.67
C GLY A 157 -0.84 6.64 -2.34
N GLY A 158 -0.46 6.03 -3.47
CA GLY A 158 0.75 6.37 -4.22
C GLY A 158 2.05 5.74 -3.71
N GLY A 159 2.05 5.18 -2.49
CA GLY A 159 3.17 4.40 -1.97
C GLY A 159 3.21 3.00 -2.58
N LYS A 160 4.37 2.53 -3.05
CA LYS A 160 4.53 1.22 -3.71
C LYS A 160 5.25 0.23 -2.80
N SER A 161 4.82 -1.03 -2.85
CA SER A 161 5.44 -2.14 -2.09
C SER A 161 5.32 -3.46 -2.85
N ILE A 162 6.32 -4.33 -2.71
CA ILE A 162 6.26 -5.71 -3.21
C ILE A 162 5.36 -6.55 -2.28
N VAL A 163 4.47 -7.35 -2.84
CA VAL A 163 3.54 -8.23 -2.09
C VAL A 163 3.68 -9.71 -2.39
N SER A 164 4.45 -10.08 -3.42
CA SER A 164 4.83 -11.47 -3.69
C SER A 164 6.28 -11.73 -3.30
N ASP A 165 6.72 -12.98 -3.41
CA ASP A 165 8.14 -13.28 -3.53
C ASP A 165 8.73 -12.66 -4.81
N GLU A 166 10.02 -12.38 -4.81
CA GLU A 166 10.78 -11.95 -5.99
C GLU A 166 11.35 -13.19 -6.70
N VAL A 167 10.91 -13.44 -7.94
CA VAL A 167 11.31 -14.62 -8.73
C VAL A 167 12.30 -14.18 -9.80
N ARG A 168 13.48 -14.81 -9.87
CA ARG A 168 14.47 -14.51 -10.93
C ARG A 168 13.90 -14.83 -12.31
N GLY A 169 14.12 -13.94 -13.26
CA GLY A 169 13.66 -14.11 -14.64
C GLY A 169 13.83 -12.84 -15.47
N SER A 170 13.69 -12.97 -16.79
CA SER A 170 13.88 -11.87 -17.72
C SER A 170 12.89 -11.97 -18.88
N ILE A 171 12.70 -10.85 -19.56
CA ILE A 171 11.87 -10.71 -20.76
C ILE A 171 12.78 -10.45 -21.95
N GLU A 172 12.76 -11.38 -22.91
CA GLU A 172 13.42 -11.25 -24.19
C GLU A 172 12.74 -10.19 -25.08
N THR A 173 13.54 -9.30 -25.67
CA THR A 173 13.07 -8.34 -26.67
C THR A 173 12.60 -9.08 -27.94
N GLY A 174 11.45 -8.70 -28.48
CA GLY A 174 10.92 -9.23 -29.74
C GLY A 174 10.13 -10.54 -29.59
N ARG A 175 10.13 -11.18 -28.42
CA ARG A 175 9.33 -12.38 -28.13
C ARG A 175 7.96 -12.02 -27.59
N TRP A 176 6.92 -12.70 -28.08
CA TRP A 176 5.57 -12.64 -27.51
C TRP A 176 5.47 -13.60 -26.33
N TYR A 177 4.87 -13.12 -25.24
CA TYR A 177 4.59 -13.88 -24.03
C TYR A 177 3.07 -13.99 -23.83
N ASP A 178 2.61 -15.16 -23.42
CA ASP A 178 1.23 -15.38 -22.99
C ASP A 178 1.12 -15.18 -21.48
N ILE A 179 0.25 -14.27 -21.05
CA ILE A 179 0.17 -13.82 -19.66
C ILE A 179 -1.23 -14.10 -19.13
N ARG A 180 -1.30 -14.66 -17.93
CA ARG A 180 -2.55 -14.84 -17.20
C ARG A 180 -2.40 -14.42 -15.75
N ILE A 181 -3.36 -13.65 -15.24
CA ILE A 181 -3.49 -13.29 -13.84
C ILE A 181 -4.89 -13.69 -13.36
N GLU A 182 -4.95 -14.46 -12.29
CA GLU A 182 -6.19 -14.86 -11.64
C GLU A 182 -6.26 -14.19 -10.27
N VAL A 183 -7.32 -13.42 -10.04
CA VAL A 183 -7.58 -12.79 -8.74
C VAL A 183 -8.87 -13.35 -8.16
N ARG A 184 -8.80 -13.94 -6.96
CA ARG A 184 -9.94 -14.53 -6.23
C ARG A 184 -9.84 -14.20 -4.74
N GLY A 185 -10.72 -13.33 -4.23
CA GLY A 185 -10.61 -12.81 -2.87
C GLY A 185 -9.24 -12.18 -2.62
N ASN A 186 -8.46 -12.68 -1.67
CA ASN A 186 -7.09 -12.18 -1.44
C ASN A 186 -6.02 -12.95 -2.21
N ARG A 187 -6.37 -14.05 -2.88
CA ARG A 187 -5.41 -14.89 -3.59
C ARG A 187 -5.15 -14.35 -5.00
N ILE A 188 -3.88 -14.29 -5.37
CA ILE A 188 -3.38 -13.83 -6.66
C ILE A 188 -2.50 -14.94 -7.24
N ARG A 189 -2.80 -15.36 -8.47
CA ARG A 189 -1.98 -16.30 -9.24
C ARG A 189 -1.56 -15.68 -10.55
N CYS A 190 -0.27 -15.74 -10.86
CA CYS A 190 0.32 -15.13 -12.06
C CYS A 190 1.04 -16.20 -12.87
N TYR A 191 0.75 -16.27 -14.16
CA TYR A 191 1.31 -17.24 -15.09
C TYR A 191 1.94 -16.55 -16.29
N LEU A 192 3.15 -17.00 -16.65
CA LEU A 192 3.89 -16.57 -17.83
C LEU A 192 4.12 -17.79 -18.72
N ASP A 193 3.67 -17.74 -19.96
CA ASP A 193 3.70 -18.85 -20.92
C ASP A 193 3.12 -20.16 -20.34
N GLY A 194 2.03 -20.02 -19.58
CA GLY A 194 1.35 -21.14 -18.91
C GLY A 194 2.04 -21.65 -17.63
N GLN A 195 3.26 -21.21 -17.32
CA GLN A 195 3.96 -21.58 -16.09
C GLN A 195 3.53 -20.68 -14.92
N LEU A 196 3.22 -21.28 -13.77
CA LEU A 196 2.90 -20.55 -12.54
C LEU A 196 4.16 -19.91 -11.97
N VAL A 197 4.17 -18.58 -11.87
CA VAL A 197 5.30 -17.79 -11.34
C VAL A 197 5.03 -17.33 -9.91
N HIS A 198 3.80 -16.88 -9.63
CA HIS A 198 3.40 -16.45 -8.28
C HIS A 198 2.06 -17.08 -7.90
N ASP A 199 1.95 -17.52 -6.65
CA ASP A 199 0.72 -17.95 -6.00
C ASP A 199 0.78 -17.55 -4.52
N PHE A 200 0.04 -16.51 -4.16
CA PHE A 200 0.08 -15.95 -2.81
C PHE A 200 -1.24 -15.30 -2.42
N GLU A 201 -1.43 -15.08 -1.13
CA GLU A 201 -2.51 -14.25 -0.60
C GLU A 201 -1.96 -12.89 -0.19
N ASP A 202 -2.57 -11.80 -0.66
CA ASP A 202 -2.26 -10.47 -0.14
C ASP A 202 -2.77 -10.37 1.30
N LYS A 203 -1.83 -10.43 2.25
CA LYS A 203 -2.14 -10.52 3.67
C LYS A 203 -2.58 -9.16 4.22
N PRO A 204 -3.58 -9.14 5.12
CA PRO A 204 -3.90 -7.96 5.91
C PRO A 204 -2.65 -7.44 6.64
N ILE A 205 -2.53 -6.12 6.74
CA ILE A 205 -1.52 -5.50 7.61
C ILE A 205 -2.06 -5.35 9.03
N SER A 206 -1.17 -5.17 10.00
CA SER A 206 -1.60 -4.84 11.37
C SER A 206 -2.25 -3.45 11.41
N ALA A 207 -3.40 -3.33 12.06
CA ALA A 207 -4.06 -2.03 12.23
C ALA A 207 -3.28 -1.07 13.13
N LEU A 208 -2.49 -1.61 14.07
CA LEU A 208 -1.65 -0.86 14.97
C LEU A 208 -0.17 -1.15 14.74
N TYR A 209 0.65 -0.12 14.89
CA TYR A 209 2.10 -0.23 14.99
C TYR A 209 2.54 0.50 16.25
N ALA A 210 3.49 -0.04 17.00
CA ALA A 210 3.90 0.58 18.25
C ALA A 210 5.39 0.41 18.54
N VAL A 211 5.93 1.36 19.29
CA VAL A 211 7.26 1.28 19.91
C VAL A 211 7.18 1.77 21.34
N ALA A 212 7.85 1.05 22.25
CA ALA A 212 7.94 1.41 23.65
C ALA A 212 9.39 1.73 24.02
N SER A 213 9.57 2.76 24.84
CA SER A 213 10.87 3.14 25.37
C SER A 213 10.73 3.65 26.79
N ARG A 214 11.81 3.59 27.58
CA ARG A 214 11.92 4.24 28.88
C ARG A 214 12.89 5.40 28.77
N HIS A 215 12.56 6.52 29.42
CA HIS A 215 13.50 7.59 29.71
C HIS A 215 13.97 7.46 31.16
N GLU A 216 15.18 6.95 31.37
CA GLU A 216 15.64 6.48 32.69
C GLU A 216 15.68 7.60 33.74
N ARG A 217 16.19 8.80 33.38
CA ARG A 217 16.30 9.94 34.30
C ARG A 217 14.94 10.46 34.81
N THR A 218 13.93 10.50 33.94
CA THR A 218 12.58 10.99 34.28
C THR A 218 11.67 9.86 34.76
N ARG A 219 12.08 8.61 34.56
CA ARG A 219 11.31 7.38 34.81
C ARG A 219 9.97 7.36 34.09
N GLU A 220 10.02 7.79 32.83
CA GLU A 220 8.85 7.79 31.96
C GLU A 220 8.93 6.60 31.02
N VAL A 221 7.86 5.79 30.97
CA VAL A 221 7.59 4.87 29.87
C VAL A 221 6.85 5.66 28.80
N ILE A 222 7.41 5.66 27.60
CA ILE A 222 6.89 6.35 26.42
C ILE A 222 6.45 5.27 25.43
N LEU A 223 5.14 5.18 25.19
CA LEU A 223 4.54 4.32 24.20
C LEU A 223 4.05 5.18 23.03
N LYS A 224 4.58 4.93 21.83
CA LYS A 224 4.12 5.55 20.59
C LYS A 224 3.33 4.52 19.81
N VAL A 225 2.10 4.84 19.43
CA VAL A 225 1.21 3.95 18.67
C VAL A 225 0.67 4.69 17.47
N VAL A 226 0.71 4.03 16.32
CA VAL A 226 0.07 4.48 15.07
C VAL A 226 -1.13 3.58 14.81
N ASN A 227 -2.31 4.17 14.63
CA ASN A 227 -3.50 3.47 14.12
C ASN A 227 -3.70 3.87 12.67
N VAL A 228 -3.49 2.92 11.75
CA VAL A 228 -3.63 3.13 10.31
C VAL A 228 -5.03 2.83 9.79
N SER A 229 -5.93 2.33 10.64
CA SER A 229 -7.30 1.99 10.26
C SER A 229 -8.24 3.19 10.28
N ASP A 230 -9.40 3.01 9.65
CA ASP A 230 -10.51 3.96 9.55
C ASP A 230 -11.44 3.95 10.79
N ARG A 231 -11.08 3.18 11.82
CA ARG A 231 -11.86 2.99 13.04
C ARG A 231 -10.99 3.19 14.28
N ASP A 232 -11.66 3.56 15.37
CA ASP A 232 -11.04 3.62 16.69
C ASP A 232 -10.74 2.20 17.18
N ILE A 233 -9.57 2.00 17.79
CA ILE A 233 -9.14 0.70 18.30
C ILE A 233 -8.89 0.81 19.80
N GLU A 234 -9.83 0.26 20.58
CA GLU A 234 -9.61 0.04 22.01
C GLU A 234 -8.56 -1.07 22.21
N THR A 235 -7.53 -0.77 22.97
CA THR A 235 -6.40 -1.66 23.22
C THR A 235 -6.12 -1.75 24.71
N GLU A 236 -5.89 -2.97 25.19
CA GLU A 236 -5.36 -3.17 26.54
C GLU A 236 -3.83 -2.94 26.54
N VAL A 237 -3.38 -1.99 27.35
CA VAL A 237 -1.96 -1.68 27.55
C VAL A 237 -1.52 -2.36 28.84
N ARG A 238 -0.58 -3.30 28.74
CA ARG A 238 -0.01 -4.02 29.88
C ARG A 238 1.47 -3.68 30.06
N LEU A 239 1.85 -3.34 31.29
CA LEU A 239 3.20 -2.95 31.69
C LEU A 239 3.69 -3.84 32.85
N PRO A 240 3.89 -5.15 32.63
CA PRO A 240 4.19 -6.09 33.72
C PRO A 240 5.50 -5.79 34.46
N GLY A 241 6.45 -5.09 33.81
CA GLY A 241 7.71 -4.68 34.41
C GLY A 241 7.67 -3.36 35.20
N ALA A 242 6.54 -2.66 35.21
CA ALA A 242 6.38 -1.40 35.96
C ALA A 242 5.96 -1.71 37.41
N ARG A 243 6.83 -1.40 38.39
CA ARG A 243 6.59 -1.71 39.81
C ARG A 243 5.48 -0.87 40.43
N ALA A 244 5.42 0.41 40.06
CA ALA A 244 4.40 1.36 40.45
C ALA A 244 4.27 2.40 39.33
N LEU A 245 3.05 2.82 39.03
CA LEU A 245 2.78 3.88 38.06
C LEU A 245 2.00 4.99 38.77
N GLN A 246 2.25 6.24 38.38
CA GLN A 246 1.36 7.32 38.76
C GLN A 246 -0.04 7.05 38.17
N PRO A 247 -1.13 7.36 38.89
CA PRO A 247 -2.50 7.10 38.43
C PRO A 247 -2.89 7.98 37.23
N THR A 248 -2.10 9.01 36.96
CA THR A 248 -2.25 9.92 35.82
C THR A 248 -1.06 9.84 34.89
N GLY A 249 -1.32 9.96 33.59
CA GLY A 249 -0.31 10.09 32.55
C GLY A 249 -0.65 11.20 31.57
N LYS A 250 0.07 11.22 30.46
CA LYS A 250 -0.19 12.15 29.35
C LYS A 250 -0.40 11.36 28.06
N ALA A 251 -1.40 11.77 27.28
CA ALA A 251 -1.59 11.32 25.91
C ALA A 251 -1.45 12.53 24.98
N VAL A 252 -0.60 12.43 23.98
CA VAL A 252 -0.49 13.44 22.90
C VAL A 252 -0.89 12.77 21.60
N THR A 253 -1.99 13.21 21.01
CA THR A 253 -2.62 12.54 19.88
C THR A 253 -2.74 13.48 18.70
N LEU A 254 -2.32 13.02 17.52
CA LEU A 254 -2.58 13.63 16.24
C LEU A 254 -3.48 12.65 15.46
N THR A 255 -4.63 13.10 14.96
CA THR A 255 -5.64 12.26 14.29
C THR A 255 -6.40 13.06 13.23
N GLY A 256 -7.03 12.38 12.28
CA GLY A 256 -7.85 12.97 11.23
C GLY A 256 -8.95 12.03 10.75
N ASP A 257 -9.86 12.55 9.92
CA ASP A 257 -11.00 11.80 9.39
C ASP A 257 -10.68 10.99 8.12
N SER A 258 -9.51 11.22 7.52
CA SER A 258 -9.02 10.51 6.34
C SER A 258 -7.49 10.37 6.37
N PRO A 259 -6.90 9.38 5.67
CA PRO A 259 -5.45 9.24 5.61
C PRO A 259 -4.77 10.40 4.86
N ASP A 260 -5.51 11.09 3.98
CA ASP A 260 -5.04 12.25 3.20
C ASP A 260 -5.33 13.59 3.87
N ALA A 261 -5.81 13.58 5.12
CA ALA A 261 -6.15 14.80 5.84
C ALA A 261 -4.90 15.66 6.07
N GLU A 262 -4.94 16.90 5.58
CA GLU A 262 -3.80 17.83 5.58
C GLU A 262 -4.16 19.19 6.19
N ASN A 263 -3.12 19.93 6.58
CA ASN A 263 -3.24 21.31 7.07
C ASN A 263 -3.12 22.32 5.92
N SER A 264 -3.97 23.35 5.92
CA SER A 264 -3.92 24.44 4.94
C SER A 264 -3.57 25.77 5.59
N PHE A 265 -3.45 26.85 4.80
CA PHE A 265 -3.24 28.17 5.39
C PHE A 265 -4.50 28.66 6.12
N GLU A 266 -5.68 28.26 5.67
CA GLU A 266 -6.99 28.55 6.27
C GLU A 266 -7.23 27.72 7.54
N GLN A 267 -6.76 26.46 7.55
CA GLN A 267 -6.85 25.56 8.70
C GLN A 267 -5.46 25.01 9.09
N PRO A 268 -4.59 25.86 9.67
CA PRO A 268 -3.18 25.54 9.89
C PRO A 268 -2.93 24.50 10.99
N ARG A 269 -3.96 24.15 11.77
CA ARG A 269 -3.89 23.19 12.89
C ARG A 269 -5.02 22.17 12.86
N ARG A 270 -5.59 21.89 11.68
CA ARG A 270 -6.63 20.87 11.50
C ARG A 270 -6.16 19.51 12.04
N ILE A 271 -4.95 19.13 11.64
CA ILE A 271 -4.25 17.91 12.03
C ILE A 271 -3.01 18.31 12.81
N ALA A 272 -3.18 18.52 14.12
CA ALA A 272 -2.11 18.93 15.02
C ALA A 272 -2.16 18.13 16.34
N PRO A 273 -1.04 18.01 17.08
CA PRO A 273 -1.02 17.25 18.32
C PRO A 273 -1.88 17.91 19.40
N VAL A 274 -2.79 17.13 19.98
CA VAL A 274 -3.62 17.52 21.12
C VAL A 274 -3.16 16.75 22.34
N GLU A 275 -2.83 17.49 23.40
CA GLU A 275 -2.44 16.92 24.69
C GLU A 275 -3.68 16.72 25.59
N LYS A 276 -3.77 15.56 26.23
CA LYS A 276 -4.79 15.24 27.23
C LYS A 276 -4.15 14.53 28.42
N THR A 277 -4.64 14.81 29.62
CA THR A 277 -4.31 14.03 30.82
C THR A 277 -5.00 12.67 30.73
N LEU A 278 -4.22 11.60 30.85
CA LEU A 278 -4.72 10.25 30.96
C LEU A 278 -5.02 9.96 32.43
N GLN A 279 -6.21 9.46 32.74
CA GLN A 279 -6.63 9.05 34.07
C GLN A 279 -6.67 7.52 34.16
N GLY A 280 -6.62 6.98 35.38
CA GLY A 280 -6.76 5.53 35.60
C GLY A 280 -5.57 4.72 35.07
N VAL A 281 -4.38 5.31 35.03
CA VAL A 281 -3.15 4.61 34.65
C VAL A 281 -2.81 3.59 35.74
N ALA A 282 -2.67 2.33 35.33
CA ALA A 282 -2.28 1.21 36.17
C ALA A 282 -1.33 0.28 35.39
N SER A 283 -0.90 -0.82 36.00
CA SER A 283 -0.08 -1.84 35.33
C SER A 283 -0.80 -2.52 34.15
N SER A 284 -2.13 -2.51 34.16
CA SER A 284 -2.98 -2.77 33.00
C SER A 284 -4.10 -1.74 32.94
N PHE A 285 -4.34 -1.15 31.77
CA PHE A 285 -5.44 -0.24 31.52
C PHE A 285 -5.84 -0.28 30.03
N ARG A 286 -7.03 0.23 29.71
CA ARG A 286 -7.50 0.34 28.32
C ARG A 286 -7.28 1.75 27.80
N TYR A 287 -6.91 1.85 26.52
CA TYR A 287 -6.82 3.10 25.79
C TYR A 287 -7.38 2.92 24.39
N THR A 288 -8.22 3.85 23.95
CA THR A 288 -8.75 3.88 22.59
C THR A 288 -7.87 4.75 21.72
N PHE A 289 -7.16 4.12 20.78
CA PHE A 289 -6.39 4.83 19.77
C PHE A 289 -7.33 5.25 18.63
N PRO A 290 -7.53 6.57 18.40
CA PRO A 290 -8.45 7.04 17.36
C PRO A 290 -8.05 6.52 15.98
N ARG A 291 -9.00 6.46 15.04
CA ARG A 291 -8.71 6.22 13.62
C ARG A 291 -7.64 7.17 13.08
N TYR A 292 -6.89 6.74 12.07
CA TYR A 292 -5.86 7.54 11.38
C TYR A 292 -5.05 8.43 12.33
N SER A 293 -4.40 7.82 13.32
CA SER A 293 -3.77 8.55 14.41
C SER A 293 -2.34 8.16 14.71
N VAL A 294 -1.60 9.11 15.26
CA VAL A 294 -0.34 8.91 15.98
C VAL A 294 -0.55 9.38 17.41
N THR A 295 -0.43 8.46 18.36
CA THR A 295 -0.59 8.73 19.78
C THR A 295 0.70 8.46 20.53
N VAL A 296 1.10 9.38 21.40
CA VAL A 296 2.19 9.20 22.36
C VAL A 296 1.61 9.18 23.77
N LEU A 297 1.69 8.04 24.44
CA LEU A 297 1.43 7.93 25.87
C LEU A 297 2.74 8.10 26.64
N VAL A 298 2.72 8.96 27.66
CA VAL A 298 3.83 9.16 28.60
C VAL A 298 3.32 8.80 29.99
N LEU A 299 3.89 7.74 30.54
CA LEU A 299 3.46 7.11 31.79
C LEU A 299 4.61 7.16 32.78
N LYS A 300 4.39 7.73 33.96
CA LYS A 300 5.46 7.95 34.93
C LYS A 300 5.48 6.83 35.97
N GLU A 301 6.64 6.20 36.14
CA GLU A 301 6.84 5.20 37.17
C GLU A 301 7.01 5.88 38.56
N GLY A 302 6.49 5.20 39.58
CA GLY A 302 6.61 5.59 40.98
C GLY A 302 8.04 5.56 41.48
N ARG A 303 8.24 6.11 42.69
CA ARG A 303 9.49 5.99 43.43
C ARG A 303 9.63 4.60 44.04
#